data_AF-A0A7C3FT91-F1
#
_entry.id   AF-A0A7C3FT91-F1
#
_cell.length_a   1.000
_cell.length_b   1.000
_cell.length_c   1.000
_cell.angle_alpha   90.00
_cell.angle_beta   90.00
_cell.angle_gamma   90.00
#
_symmetry.space_group_name_H-M   'P 1'
#
loop_
_entity.id
_entity.type
_entity.pdbx_description
1 polymer ?
#
loop_
_entity_poly.entity_id
_entity_poly.type
_entity_poly.pdbx_seq_one_letter_code
_entity_poly.pdbx_strand_id
1 'polypeptide(L)'
;MDSVEVLREKLRSWIEEETQTDLATDPLGFAIYLFFLLKNGVESPGTDNLVDWMNAWIDQKINQEKFGRFVDRELTSAVLASYCLKRYKRLSVNVEAKQLADIVSKHVVNRSLFNNIAYTAIILLSLADIRNKVPPFNEVLKQLEKEVTESAVFNDPKNLLFTALLFEKLGNDEKLKEVVDYCFKAVSKNKVRSDDAVYYAWVLWNYRQFREKNDIAILREFVDTTLRNIPAFFQTQAANSSIRNVYGADSKRGVSKILVAASLDLATNFGTETVRVSKEELGGLPLLTRIGGIVSFLILGFDTWLGWYLWQIGWLGAIQADAVSARVIPSLRSAILCIILASMAVISISLFWDSVVRGYRNNKIIIDNATRRTKKWAIEVLIGGILVSILLNVIGL
;
A
#
# COMPACT_ATOMS: atom_id res chain seq x y z
N MET A 1 -12.05 4.33 14.38
CA MET A 1 -11.70 3.96 12.99
C MET A 1 -10.74 5.04 12.53
N ASP A 2 -9.52 4.65 12.15
CA ASP A 2 -8.44 5.60 11.83
C ASP A 2 -8.81 6.50 10.65
N SER A 3 -8.44 7.79 10.72
CA SER A 3 -8.74 8.79 9.69
C SER A 3 -8.26 8.39 8.29
N VAL A 4 -7.15 7.64 8.22
CA VAL A 4 -6.58 7.10 6.97
C VAL A 4 -7.46 6.02 6.36
N GLU A 5 -8.07 5.17 7.18
CA GLU A 5 -8.97 4.10 6.71
C GLU A 5 -10.24 4.69 6.08
N VAL A 6 -10.80 5.73 6.72
CA VAL A 6 -11.95 6.47 6.18
C VAL A 6 -11.60 7.17 4.87
N LEU A 7 -10.39 7.73 4.76
CA LEU A 7 -9.92 8.34 3.52
C LEU A 7 -9.78 7.29 2.41
N ARG A 8 -9.18 6.13 2.70
CA ARG A 8 -9.01 5.03 1.75
C ARG A 8 -10.34 4.58 1.16
N GLU A 9 -11.35 4.38 2.01
CA GLU A 9 -12.68 3.95 1.55
C GLU A 9 -13.36 5.03 0.69
N LYS A 10 -13.22 6.30 1.06
CA LYS A 10 -13.72 7.42 0.24
C LYS A 10 -13.05 7.48 -1.13
N LEU A 11 -11.73 7.30 -1.19
CA LEU A 11 -10.98 7.30 -2.45
C LEU A 11 -11.39 6.13 -3.34
N ARG A 12 -11.56 4.95 -2.76
CA ARG A 12 -12.03 3.76 -3.48
C ARG A 12 -13.42 3.99 -4.08
N SER A 13 -14.37 4.42 -3.24
CA SER A 13 -15.74 4.70 -3.68
C SER A 13 -15.77 5.77 -4.77
N TRP A 14 -14.91 6.79 -4.70
CA TRP A 14 -14.76 7.79 -5.75
C TRP A 14 -14.35 7.16 -7.08
N ILE A 15 -13.28 6.35 -7.09
CA ILE A 15 -12.81 5.70 -8.31
C ILE A 15 -13.90 4.79 -8.90
N GLU A 16 -14.58 4.02 -8.05
CA GLU A 16 -15.68 3.14 -8.48
C GLU A 16 -16.83 3.91 -9.16
N GLU A 17 -17.23 5.07 -8.61
CA GLU A 17 -18.24 5.93 -9.24
C GLU A 17 -17.78 6.46 -10.59
N GLU A 18 -16.52 6.90 -10.71
CA GLU A 18 -15.99 7.40 -11.99
C GLU A 18 -15.86 6.31 -13.06
N THR A 19 -15.57 5.06 -12.68
CA THR A 19 -15.50 3.94 -13.64
C THR A 19 -16.84 3.58 -14.28
N GLN A 20 -17.95 4.16 -13.81
CA GLN A 20 -19.28 3.99 -14.42
C GLN A 20 -19.60 5.06 -15.49
N THR A 21 -18.67 5.99 -15.75
CA THR A 21 -18.84 7.06 -16.74
C THR A 21 -18.24 6.69 -18.10
N ASP A 22 -18.35 7.59 -19.10
CA ASP A 22 -17.72 7.37 -20.41
C ASP A 22 -16.18 7.38 -20.29
N LEU A 23 -15.61 6.18 -20.31
CA LEU A 23 -14.17 5.92 -20.17
C LEU A 23 -13.33 6.52 -21.32
N ALA A 24 -13.93 6.74 -22.50
CA ALA A 24 -13.22 7.28 -23.66
C ALA A 24 -12.81 8.76 -23.50
N THR A 25 -13.42 9.47 -22.55
CA THR A 25 -13.14 10.90 -22.29
C THR A 25 -11.71 11.14 -21.79
N ASP A 26 -11.17 10.21 -20.97
CA ASP A 26 -9.85 10.32 -20.34
C ASP A 26 -9.16 8.93 -20.19
N PRO A 27 -8.77 8.31 -21.31
CA PRO A 27 -8.25 6.94 -21.31
C PRO A 27 -6.95 6.81 -20.50
N LEU A 28 -6.12 7.85 -20.47
CA LEU A 28 -4.87 7.83 -19.69
C LEU A 28 -5.14 7.87 -18.18
N GLY A 29 -6.04 8.74 -17.73
CA GLY A 29 -6.40 8.78 -16.32
C GLY A 29 -7.01 7.46 -15.84
N PHE A 30 -7.82 6.80 -16.67
CA PHE A 30 -8.35 5.47 -16.37
C PHE A 30 -7.29 4.37 -16.40
N ALA A 31 -6.29 4.44 -17.30
CA ALA A 31 -5.15 3.51 -17.27
C ALA A 31 -4.31 3.66 -15.99
N ILE A 32 -4.23 4.88 -15.46
CA ILE A 32 -3.56 5.17 -14.19
C ILE A 32 -4.37 4.65 -12.99
N TYR A 33 -5.70 4.80 -13.00
CA TYR A 33 -6.56 4.11 -12.03
C TYR A 33 -6.33 2.61 -12.06
N LEU A 34 -6.35 1.99 -13.24
CA LEU A 34 -6.10 0.56 -13.38
C LEU A 34 -4.74 0.15 -12.79
N PHE A 35 -3.68 0.91 -13.07
CA PHE A 35 -2.33 0.65 -12.52
C PHE A 35 -2.35 0.56 -10.99
N PHE A 36 -2.91 1.57 -10.32
CA PHE A 36 -2.92 1.63 -8.85
C PHE A 36 -3.94 0.71 -8.21
N LEU A 37 -5.11 0.49 -8.81
CA LEU A 37 -6.11 -0.47 -8.32
C LEU A 37 -5.52 -1.88 -8.30
N LEU A 38 -4.90 -2.30 -9.41
CA LEU A 38 -4.28 -3.63 -9.50
C LEU A 38 -3.05 -3.74 -8.60
N LYS A 39 -2.23 -2.68 -8.48
CA LYS A 39 -1.09 -2.64 -7.54
C LYS A 39 -1.53 -2.86 -6.09
N ASN A 40 -2.64 -2.26 -5.69
CA ASN A 40 -3.17 -2.37 -4.33
C ASN A 40 -4.07 -3.59 -4.11
N GLY A 41 -4.25 -4.45 -5.12
CA GLY A 41 -5.15 -5.61 -5.03
C GLY A 41 -6.61 -5.24 -4.76
N VAL A 42 -7.06 -4.08 -5.26
CA VAL A 42 -8.44 -3.64 -5.11
C VAL A 42 -9.30 -4.38 -6.13
N GLU A 43 -10.16 -5.27 -5.63
CA GLU A 43 -11.12 -6.00 -6.47
C GLU A 43 -12.54 -5.43 -6.28
N SER A 44 -13.17 -5.06 -7.40
CA SER A 44 -14.55 -4.57 -7.44
C SER A 44 -15.14 -4.71 -8.84
N PRO A 45 -16.48 -4.71 -9.00
CA PRO A 45 -17.11 -4.72 -10.32
C PRO A 45 -16.64 -3.57 -11.23
N GLY A 46 -16.35 -2.39 -10.66
CA GLY A 46 -15.79 -1.27 -11.42
C GLY A 46 -14.38 -1.54 -11.93
N THR A 47 -13.57 -2.26 -11.14
CA THR A 47 -12.23 -2.68 -11.56
C THR A 47 -12.29 -3.71 -12.69
N ASP A 48 -13.18 -4.70 -12.60
CA ASP A 48 -13.37 -5.70 -13.65
C ASP A 48 -13.89 -5.08 -14.96
N ASN A 49 -14.86 -4.16 -14.87
CA ASN A 49 -15.34 -3.39 -16.02
C ASN A 49 -14.21 -2.58 -16.68
N LEU A 50 -13.34 -1.96 -15.85
CA LEU A 50 -12.19 -1.21 -16.35
C LEU A 50 -11.16 -2.13 -17.02
N VAL A 51 -10.94 -3.34 -16.50
CA VAL A 51 -10.09 -4.37 -17.13
C VAL A 51 -10.63 -4.75 -18.51
N ASP A 52 -11.92 -5.03 -18.62
CA ASP A 52 -12.56 -5.42 -19.88
C ASP A 52 -12.47 -4.29 -20.92
N TRP A 53 -12.82 -3.07 -20.51
CA TRP A 53 -12.72 -1.90 -21.37
C TRP A 53 -11.29 -1.65 -21.84
N MET A 54 -10.30 -1.81 -20.95
CA MET A 54 -8.89 -1.61 -21.29
C MET A 54 -8.36 -2.68 -22.24
N ASN A 55 -8.81 -3.93 -22.14
CA ASN A 55 -8.49 -4.95 -23.14
C ASN A 55 -9.03 -4.56 -24.52
N ALA A 56 -10.29 -4.11 -24.61
CA ALA A 56 -10.87 -3.63 -25.87
C ALA A 56 -10.13 -2.39 -26.42
N TRP A 57 -9.75 -1.46 -25.53
CA TRP A 57 -8.97 -0.27 -25.89
C TRP A 57 -7.58 -0.62 -26.42
N ILE A 58 -6.88 -1.57 -25.79
CA ILE A 58 -5.58 -2.05 -26.25
C ILE A 58 -5.71 -2.69 -27.64
N ASP A 59 -6.72 -3.53 -27.87
CA ASP A 59 -6.92 -4.14 -29.19
C ASP A 59 -7.16 -3.06 -30.27
N GLN A 60 -8.02 -2.09 -29.97
CA GLN A 60 -8.30 -0.98 -30.89
C GLN A 60 -7.05 -0.14 -31.19
N LYS A 61 -6.27 0.23 -30.18
CA LYS A 61 -5.16 1.19 -30.33
C LYS A 61 -3.86 0.53 -30.75
N ILE A 62 -3.52 -0.63 -30.21
CA ILE A 62 -2.26 -1.32 -30.51
C ILE A 62 -2.45 -2.28 -31.68
N ASN A 63 -3.40 -3.21 -31.61
CA ASN A 63 -3.51 -4.27 -32.61
C ASN A 63 -4.12 -3.78 -33.93
N GLN A 64 -5.14 -2.91 -33.85
CA GLN A 64 -5.80 -2.33 -35.02
C GLN A 64 -5.21 -0.98 -35.45
N GLU A 65 -4.25 -0.42 -34.69
CA GLU A 65 -3.61 0.88 -34.92
C GLU A 65 -4.60 2.05 -35.16
N LYS A 66 -5.79 2.02 -34.55
CA LYS A 66 -6.84 3.06 -34.73
C LYS A 66 -6.66 4.23 -33.78
N PHE A 67 -5.65 5.05 -34.04
CA PHE A 67 -5.43 6.29 -33.29
C PHE A 67 -6.32 7.45 -33.78
N GLY A 68 -6.79 8.27 -32.84
CA GLY A 68 -7.54 9.49 -33.10
C GLY A 68 -6.66 10.73 -33.10
N ARG A 69 -7.25 11.89 -32.78
CA ARG A 69 -6.54 13.19 -32.75
C ARG A 69 -5.48 13.29 -31.64
N PHE A 70 -5.71 12.63 -30.51
CA PHE A 70 -4.87 12.76 -29.30
C PHE A 70 -3.96 11.52 -29.14
N VAL A 71 -3.12 11.27 -30.15
CA VAL A 71 -2.29 10.06 -30.25
C VAL A 71 -1.38 9.88 -29.04
N ASP A 72 -0.85 10.98 -28.51
CA ASP A 72 -0.01 11.01 -27.31
C ASP A 72 -0.69 10.37 -26.10
N ARG A 73 -1.91 10.81 -25.79
CA ARG A 73 -2.71 10.31 -24.67
C ARG A 73 -3.19 8.87 -24.92
N GLU A 74 -3.65 8.59 -26.13
CA GLU A 74 -4.17 7.28 -26.50
C GLU A 74 -3.07 6.21 -26.47
N LEU A 75 -1.91 6.47 -27.08
CA LEU A 75 -0.78 5.53 -27.06
C LEU A 75 -0.26 5.33 -25.65
N THR A 76 -0.02 6.40 -24.89
CA THR A 76 0.46 6.31 -23.50
C THR A 76 -0.50 5.47 -22.65
N SER A 77 -1.82 5.68 -22.80
CA SER A 77 -2.83 4.91 -22.07
C SER A 77 -2.84 3.43 -22.44
N ALA A 78 -2.82 3.09 -23.74
CA ALA A 78 -2.86 1.72 -24.21
C ALA A 78 -1.58 0.95 -23.82
N VAL A 79 -0.41 1.58 -23.94
CA VAL A 79 0.87 1.01 -23.53
C VAL A 79 0.90 0.74 -22.02
N LEU A 80 0.47 1.69 -21.20
CA LEU A 80 0.36 1.51 -19.75
C LEU A 80 -0.63 0.42 -19.39
N ALA A 81 -1.82 0.42 -19.98
CA ALA A 81 -2.85 -0.59 -19.72
C ALA A 81 -2.35 -2.00 -20.09
N SER A 82 -1.67 -2.14 -21.24
CA SER A 82 -1.07 -3.41 -21.67
C SER A 82 -0.06 -3.92 -20.66
N TYR A 83 0.82 -3.04 -20.17
CA TYR A 83 1.78 -3.37 -19.11
C TYR A 83 1.08 -3.82 -17.82
N CYS A 84 0.09 -3.06 -17.34
CA CYS A 84 -0.67 -3.37 -16.13
C CYS A 84 -1.34 -4.73 -16.23
N LEU A 85 -2.18 -4.92 -17.26
CA LEU A 85 -2.94 -6.15 -17.43
C LEU A 85 -2.04 -7.36 -17.63
N LYS A 86 -0.92 -7.22 -18.35
CA LYS A 86 0.07 -8.29 -18.50
C LYS A 86 0.71 -8.66 -17.17
N ARG A 87 1.15 -7.66 -16.39
CA ARG A 87 1.80 -7.85 -15.08
C ARG A 87 0.91 -8.60 -14.11
N TYR A 88 -0.39 -8.30 -14.11
CA TYR A 88 -1.37 -8.93 -13.21
C TYR A 88 -2.15 -10.09 -13.87
N LYS A 89 -1.67 -10.63 -15.00
CA LYS A 89 -2.25 -11.79 -15.71
C LYS A 89 -3.75 -11.61 -16.07
N ARG A 90 -4.15 -10.38 -16.41
CA ARG A 90 -5.52 -10.00 -16.82
C ARG A 90 -5.59 -9.48 -18.27
N LEU A 91 -4.51 -9.62 -19.03
CA LEU A 91 -4.47 -9.28 -20.45
C LEU A 91 -5.08 -10.42 -21.27
N SER A 92 -6.17 -10.15 -21.99
CA SER A 92 -6.86 -11.12 -22.85
C SER A 92 -6.47 -10.99 -24.33
N VAL A 93 -5.91 -9.85 -24.72
CA VAL A 93 -5.52 -9.55 -26.10
C VAL A 93 -4.03 -9.82 -26.31
N ASN A 94 -3.67 -10.43 -27.44
CA ASN A 94 -2.27 -10.67 -27.77
C ASN A 94 -1.63 -9.36 -28.23
N VAL A 95 -0.57 -8.92 -27.54
CA VAL A 95 0.19 -7.71 -27.88
C VAL A 95 1.61 -8.12 -28.21
N GLU A 96 1.98 -8.01 -29.48
CA GLU A 96 3.32 -8.37 -29.94
C GLU A 96 4.34 -7.29 -29.58
N ALA A 97 5.45 -7.70 -28.95
CA ALA A 97 6.51 -6.79 -28.56
C ALA A 97 7.11 -6.01 -29.74
N LYS A 98 7.15 -6.63 -30.93
CA LYS A 98 7.66 -5.99 -32.15
C LYS A 98 6.71 -4.88 -32.62
N GLN A 99 5.40 -5.16 -32.70
CA GLN A 99 4.39 -4.16 -33.06
C GLN A 99 4.43 -2.97 -32.09
N LEU A 100 4.51 -3.24 -30.79
CA LEU A 100 4.60 -2.20 -29.78
C LEU A 100 5.86 -1.33 -29.94
N ALA A 101 7.01 -1.96 -30.21
CA ALA A 101 8.26 -1.26 -30.47
C ALA A 101 8.17 -0.39 -31.73
N ASP A 102 7.58 -0.90 -32.80
CA ASP A 102 7.42 -0.20 -34.08
C ASP A 102 6.51 1.03 -33.92
N ILE A 103 5.38 0.91 -33.22
CA ILE A 103 4.46 2.03 -32.94
C ILE A 103 5.16 3.10 -32.10
N VAL A 104 5.77 2.73 -30.98
CA VAL A 104 6.41 3.69 -30.06
C VAL A 104 7.57 4.42 -30.75
N SER A 105 8.35 3.72 -31.58
CA SER A 105 9.49 4.31 -32.28
C SER A 105 9.09 5.42 -33.25
N LYS A 106 7.88 5.38 -33.82
CA LYS A 106 7.35 6.44 -34.70
C LYS A 106 7.13 7.78 -33.98
N HIS A 107 7.06 7.77 -32.65
CA HIS A 107 6.70 8.93 -31.83
C HIS A 107 7.86 9.49 -31.00
N VAL A 108 9.08 9.01 -31.24
CA VAL A 108 10.28 9.57 -30.63
C VAL A 108 10.68 10.83 -31.38
N VAL A 109 10.60 11.98 -30.70
CA VAL A 109 10.99 13.29 -31.23
C VAL A 109 12.02 13.90 -30.28
N ASN A 110 13.17 14.33 -30.81
CA ASN A 110 14.27 14.88 -30.00
C ASN A 110 14.68 13.98 -28.83
N ARG A 111 14.71 12.66 -29.03
CA ARG A 111 15.03 11.66 -28.00
C ARG A 111 14.07 11.65 -26.80
N SER A 112 12.87 12.20 -26.97
CA SER A 112 11.78 12.18 -25.99
C SER A 112 10.51 11.64 -26.66
N LEU A 113 9.61 11.04 -25.87
CA LEU A 113 8.31 10.61 -26.38
C LEU A 113 7.31 11.76 -26.23
N PHE A 114 6.77 12.21 -27.36
CA PHE A 114 5.83 13.33 -27.43
C PHE A 114 6.33 14.64 -26.79
N ASN A 115 7.65 14.78 -26.56
CA ASN A 115 8.26 15.90 -25.84
C ASN A 115 7.61 16.14 -24.46
N ASN A 116 7.15 15.07 -23.80
CA ASN A 116 6.47 15.12 -22.51
C ASN A 116 7.14 14.14 -21.54
N ILE A 117 7.67 14.65 -20.44
CA ILE A 117 8.44 13.89 -19.45
C ILE A 117 7.58 12.82 -18.79
N ALA A 118 6.35 13.16 -18.36
CA ALA A 118 5.44 12.19 -17.74
C ALA A 118 5.12 11.04 -18.70
N TYR A 119 4.79 11.35 -19.96
CA TYR A 119 4.47 10.32 -20.95
C TYR A 119 5.69 9.48 -21.29
N THR A 120 6.86 10.11 -21.39
CA THR A 120 8.14 9.41 -21.56
C THR A 120 8.39 8.43 -20.42
N ALA A 121 8.26 8.87 -19.17
CA ALA A 121 8.43 8.01 -18.00
C ALA A 121 7.41 6.86 -17.95
N ILE A 122 6.13 7.12 -18.26
CA ILE A 122 5.07 6.10 -18.28
C ILE A 122 5.32 5.06 -19.38
N ILE A 123 5.68 5.48 -20.59
CA ILE A 123 5.94 4.57 -21.70
C ILE A 123 7.19 3.74 -21.41
N LEU A 124 8.29 4.35 -20.97
CA LEU A 124 9.50 3.61 -20.58
C LEU A 124 9.22 2.62 -19.44
N LEU A 125 8.43 3.00 -18.44
CA LEU A 125 8.03 2.13 -17.34
C LEU A 125 7.32 0.89 -17.88
N SER A 126 6.41 1.10 -18.82
CA SER A 126 5.58 0.05 -19.42
C SER A 126 6.37 -0.89 -20.34
N LEU A 127 7.45 -0.39 -20.95
CA LEU A 127 8.30 -1.15 -21.87
C LEU A 127 9.54 -1.78 -21.21
N ALA A 128 9.78 -1.52 -19.92
CA ALA A 128 11.00 -1.94 -19.23
C ALA A 128 11.30 -3.43 -19.36
N ASP A 129 10.28 -4.30 -19.33
CA ASP A 129 10.44 -5.76 -19.45
C ASP A 129 10.82 -6.23 -20.86
N ILE A 130 10.57 -5.40 -21.88
CA ILE A 130 10.88 -5.68 -23.28
C ILE A 130 11.90 -4.70 -23.86
N ARG A 131 12.63 -3.97 -23.01
CA ARG A 131 13.55 -2.88 -23.41
C ARG A 131 14.54 -3.28 -24.51
N ASN A 132 15.03 -4.51 -24.51
CA ASN A 132 15.97 -5.02 -25.52
C ASN A 132 15.36 -5.14 -26.93
N LYS A 133 14.03 -5.13 -27.04
CA LYS A 133 13.28 -5.20 -28.28
C LYS A 133 12.80 -3.83 -28.77
N VAL A 134 13.05 -2.76 -28.00
CA VAL A 134 12.61 -1.40 -28.31
C VAL A 134 13.87 -0.56 -28.58
N PRO A 135 14.28 -0.39 -29.86
CA PRO A 135 15.55 0.27 -30.21
C PRO A 135 15.77 1.65 -29.56
N PRO A 136 14.78 2.58 -29.51
CA PRO A 136 15.01 3.90 -28.92
C PRO A 136 15.03 3.90 -27.38
N PHE A 137 14.72 2.78 -26.70
CA PHE A 137 14.53 2.76 -25.25
C PHE A 137 15.70 3.34 -24.48
N ASN A 138 16.92 2.88 -24.78
CA ASN A 138 18.12 3.31 -24.06
C ASN A 138 18.50 4.76 -24.37
N GLU A 139 18.23 5.25 -25.58
CA GLU A 139 18.49 6.65 -25.95
C GLU A 139 17.52 7.59 -25.24
N VAL A 140 16.23 7.24 -25.21
CA VAL A 140 15.19 8.02 -24.53
C VAL A 140 15.39 7.99 -23.01
N LEU A 141 15.77 6.84 -22.45
CA LEU A 141 16.10 6.73 -21.03
C LEU A 141 17.28 7.65 -20.64
N LYS A 142 18.36 7.66 -21.42
CA LYS A 142 19.51 8.56 -21.18
C LYS A 142 19.13 10.03 -21.21
N GLN A 143 18.22 10.42 -22.12
CA GLN A 143 17.71 11.78 -22.18
C GLN A 143 16.89 12.12 -20.92
N LEU A 144 16.03 11.22 -20.46
CA LEU A 144 15.27 11.41 -19.21
C LEU A 144 16.19 11.49 -17.99
N GLU A 145 17.22 10.64 -17.91
CA GLU A 145 18.23 10.68 -16.84
C GLU A 145 18.97 12.02 -16.80
N LYS A 146 19.29 12.57 -17.97
CA LYS A 146 19.87 13.91 -18.09
C LYS A 146 18.91 14.99 -17.57
N GLU A 147 17.64 14.92 -17.94
CA GLU A 147 16.60 15.88 -17.47
C GLU A 147 16.39 15.81 -15.95
N VAL A 148 16.55 14.63 -15.33
CA VAL A 148 16.56 14.48 -13.86
C VAL A 148 17.72 15.25 -13.26
N THR A 149 18.94 15.03 -13.77
CA THR A 149 20.15 15.70 -13.28
C THR A 149 20.10 17.22 -13.49
N GLU A 150 19.52 17.68 -14.60
CA GLU A 150 19.29 19.10 -14.90
C GLU A 150 18.09 19.69 -14.14
N SER A 151 17.41 18.91 -13.30
CA SER A 151 16.23 19.30 -12.51
C SER A 151 14.99 19.68 -13.34
N ALA A 152 15.00 19.46 -14.66
CA ALA A 152 13.88 19.79 -15.55
C ALA A 152 12.63 18.93 -15.27
N VAL A 153 12.84 17.66 -14.88
CA VAL A 153 11.77 16.73 -14.47
C VAL A 153 10.93 17.32 -13.33
N PHE A 154 11.53 18.11 -12.46
CA PHE A 154 10.91 18.57 -11.22
C PHE A 154 9.98 19.77 -11.38
N ASN A 155 9.81 20.28 -12.61
CA ASN A 155 8.88 21.37 -12.92
C ASN A 155 7.40 20.94 -12.85
N ASP A 156 7.11 19.65 -13.09
CA ASP A 156 5.78 19.06 -12.88
C ASP A 156 5.88 17.92 -11.86
N PRO A 157 5.21 18.01 -10.69
CA PRO A 157 5.23 16.98 -9.66
C PRO A 157 4.79 15.59 -10.12
N LYS A 158 3.98 15.48 -11.17
CA LYS A 158 3.55 14.18 -11.72
C LYS A 158 4.73 13.41 -12.31
N ASN A 159 5.74 14.13 -12.82
CA ASN A 159 6.94 13.51 -13.34
C ASN A 159 7.71 12.79 -12.22
N LEU A 160 7.71 13.30 -10.99
CA LEU A 160 8.36 12.66 -9.84
C LEU A 160 7.85 11.24 -9.63
N LEU A 161 6.52 11.08 -9.66
CA LEU A 161 5.85 9.81 -9.44
C LEU A 161 6.29 8.75 -10.47
N PHE A 162 6.13 9.06 -11.76
CA PHE A 162 6.40 8.09 -12.83
C PHE A 162 7.89 7.87 -13.06
N THR A 163 8.73 8.89 -12.84
CA THR A 163 10.19 8.75 -12.91
C THR A 163 10.70 7.85 -11.79
N ALA A 164 10.20 8.01 -10.57
CA ALA A 164 10.57 7.15 -9.45
C ALA A 164 10.13 5.69 -9.68
N LEU A 165 8.88 5.47 -10.15
CA LEU A 165 8.39 4.15 -10.55
C LEU A 165 9.25 3.51 -11.65
N LEU A 166 9.68 4.29 -12.64
CA LEU A 166 10.56 3.82 -13.71
C LEU A 166 11.91 3.36 -13.15
N PHE A 167 12.58 4.18 -12.34
CA PHE A 167 13.89 3.83 -11.79
C PHE A 167 13.82 2.63 -10.83
N GLU A 168 12.77 2.53 -10.01
CA GLU A 168 12.49 1.32 -9.23
C GLU A 168 12.39 0.09 -10.14
N LYS A 169 11.56 0.16 -11.20
CA LYS A 169 11.36 -0.94 -12.15
C LYS A 169 12.66 -1.35 -12.86
N LEU A 170 13.54 -0.39 -13.13
CA LEU A 170 14.84 -0.63 -13.77
C LEU A 170 15.92 -1.09 -12.80
N GLY A 171 15.70 -1.02 -11.48
CA GLY A 171 16.72 -1.26 -10.46
C GLY A 171 17.82 -0.20 -10.45
N ASN A 172 17.52 1.04 -10.84
CA ASN A 172 18.47 2.15 -10.86
C ASN A 172 18.41 2.93 -9.54
N ASP A 173 19.00 2.34 -8.49
CA ASP A 173 18.98 2.90 -7.13
C ASP A 173 19.66 4.28 -7.04
N GLU A 174 20.69 4.52 -7.84
CA GLU A 174 21.40 5.82 -7.88
C GLU A 174 20.47 6.94 -8.34
N LYS A 175 19.80 6.76 -9.48
CA LYS A 175 18.87 7.76 -10.01
C LYS A 175 17.60 7.88 -9.16
N LEU A 176 17.13 6.77 -8.60
CA LEU A 176 16.02 6.81 -7.65
C LEU A 176 16.37 7.63 -6.40
N LYS A 177 17.59 7.47 -5.87
CA LYS A 177 18.09 8.26 -4.75
C LYS A 177 18.17 9.75 -5.09
N GLU A 178 18.63 10.13 -6.29
CA GLU A 178 18.61 11.53 -6.75
C GLU A 178 17.20 12.15 -6.68
N VAL A 179 16.18 11.41 -7.13
CA VAL A 179 14.78 11.86 -7.07
C VAL A 179 14.30 11.99 -5.61
N VAL A 180 14.62 11.03 -4.76
CA VAL A 180 14.26 11.06 -3.32
C VAL A 180 14.93 12.23 -2.60
N ASP A 181 16.22 12.47 -2.86
CA ASP A 181 16.98 13.57 -2.27
C ASP A 181 16.44 14.94 -2.70
N TYR A 182 16.04 15.08 -3.96
CA TYR A 182 15.36 16.27 -4.44
C TYR A 182 14.05 16.51 -3.68
N CYS A 183 13.18 15.49 -3.59
CA CYS A 183 11.91 15.58 -2.89
C CYS A 183 12.12 15.98 -1.42
N PHE A 184 13.08 15.35 -0.74
CA PHE A 184 13.36 15.65 0.66
C PHE A 184 13.81 17.09 0.84
N LYS A 185 14.77 17.54 0.01
CA LYS A 185 15.27 18.92 0.04
C LYS A 185 14.16 19.95 -0.22
N ALA A 186 13.20 19.65 -1.09
CA ALA A 186 12.06 20.53 -1.34
C ALA A 186 11.12 20.61 -0.11
N VAL A 187 10.83 19.47 0.52
CA VAL A 187 10.00 19.39 1.74
C VAL A 187 10.68 20.09 2.92
N SER A 188 11.95 19.82 3.20
CA SER A 188 12.68 20.45 4.31
C SER A 188 12.80 21.97 4.18
N LYS A 189 12.77 22.50 2.95
CA LYS A 189 12.79 23.94 2.67
C LYS A 189 11.39 24.56 2.57
N ASN A 190 10.33 23.79 2.84
CA ASN A 190 8.94 24.20 2.70
C ASN A 190 8.63 24.82 1.31
N LYS A 191 9.20 24.24 0.25
CA LYS A 191 9.04 24.73 -1.14
C LYS A 191 7.94 23.99 -1.91
N VAL A 192 7.32 22.98 -1.30
CA VAL A 192 6.30 22.15 -1.93
C VAL A 192 4.95 22.85 -1.80
N ARG A 193 4.27 23.08 -2.92
CA ARG A 193 2.92 23.63 -2.91
C ARG A 193 1.94 22.58 -2.39
N SER A 194 0.83 23.02 -1.81
CA SER A 194 -0.16 22.12 -1.21
C SER A 194 -0.83 21.19 -2.23
N ASP A 195 -1.03 21.65 -3.46
CA ASP A 195 -1.57 20.88 -4.59
C ASP A 195 -0.62 19.77 -5.07
N ASP A 196 0.67 19.92 -4.79
CA ASP A 196 1.72 19.02 -5.25
C ASP A 196 2.18 18.04 -4.18
N ALA A 197 1.84 18.32 -2.91
CA ALA A 197 2.33 17.62 -1.73
C ALA A 197 2.13 16.09 -1.80
N VAL A 198 1.04 15.62 -2.41
CA VAL A 198 0.75 14.18 -2.56
C VAL A 198 1.84 13.46 -3.36
N TYR A 199 2.36 14.04 -4.44
CA TYR A 199 3.38 13.39 -5.26
C TYR A 199 4.72 13.29 -4.52
N TYR A 200 5.10 14.34 -3.80
CA TYR A 200 6.29 14.35 -2.95
C TYR A 200 6.16 13.35 -1.80
N ALA A 201 5.01 13.36 -1.11
CA ALA A 201 4.72 12.45 -0.01
C ALA A 201 4.74 10.99 -0.49
N TRP A 202 4.19 10.73 -1.68
CA TRP A 202 4.21 9.40 -2.29
C TRP A 202 5.63 8.91 -2.52
N VAL A 203 6.49 9.70 -3.19
CA VAL A 203 7.88 9.32 -3.47
C VAL A 203 8.65 9.09 -2.16
N LEU A 204 8.55 10.04 -1.23
CA LEU A 204 9.29 9.97 0.03
C LEU A 204 8.87 8.79 0.90
N TRP A 205 7.58 8.45 0.94
CA TRP A 205 7.10 7.34 1.74
C TRP A 205 7.48 5.99 1.15
N ASN A 206 7.25 5.80 -0.16
CA ASN A 206 7.53 4.53 -0.85
C ASN A 206 9.04 4.21 -0.90
N TYR A 207 9.90 5.24 -0.90
CA TYR A 207 11.35 5.07 -1.03
C TYR A 207 12.13 5.61 0.19
N ARG A 208 11.49 5.61 1.36
CA ARG A 208 12.07 6.11 2.62
C ARG A 208 13.36 5.39 3.04
N GLN A 209 13.62 4.18 2.53
CA GLN A 209 14.86 3.43 2.80
C GLN A 209 16.13 4.14 2.35
N PHE A 210 16.03 5.10 1.42
CA PHE A 210 17.17 5.93 1.01
C PHE A 210 17.45 7.11 1.96
N ARG A 211 16.67 7.27 3.03
CA ARG A 211 16.79 8.35 4.00
C ARG A 211 17.37 7.88 5.33
N GLU A 212 17.99 8.81 6.04
CA GLU A 212 18.52 8.55 7.37
C GLU A 212 17.39 8.37 8.39
N LYS A 213 17.65 7.63 9.47
CA LYS A 213 16.65 7.40 10.53
C LYS A 213 16.10 8.69 11.13
N ASN A 214 16.97 9.72 11.25
CA ASN A 214 16.60 11.01 11.80
C ASN A 214 15.59 11.76 10.91
N ASP A 215 15.58 11.49 9.60
CA ASP A 215 14.65 12.10 8.65
C ASP A 215 13.25 11.49 8.72
N ILE A 216 13.13 10.25 9.19
CA ILE A 216 11.88 9.48 9.17
C ILE A 216 10.76 10.18 9.95
N ALA A 217 11.10 10.86 11.05
CA ALA A 217 10.13 11.63 11.82
C ALA A 217 9.52 12.78 11.00
N ILE A 218 10.37 13.52 10.27
CA ILE A 218 9.97 14.63 9.40
C ILE A 218 9.12 14.10 8.24
N LEU A 219 9.56 13.01 7.60
CA LEU A 219 8.83 12.36 6.51
C LEU A 219 7.43 11.92 6.94
N ARG A 220 7.34 11.26 8.11
CA ARG A 220 6.07 10.77 8.64
C ARG A 220 5.11 11.91 8.93
N GLU A 221 5.59 13.00 9.53
CA GLU A 221 4.77 14.18 9.79
C GLU A 221 4.27 14.83 8.50
N PHE A 222 5.14 14.96 7.50
CA PHE A 222 4.76 15.49 6.19
C PHE A 222 3.70 14.62 5.49
N VAL A 223 3.88 13.30 5.49
CA VAL A 223 2.93 12.35 4.88
C VAL A 223 1.59 12.35 5.64
N ASP A 224 1.59 12.31 6.97
CA ASP A 224 0.37 12.37 7.78
C ASP A 224 -0.40 13.68 7.54
N THR A 225 0.32 14.81 7.51
CA THR A 225 -0.26 16.13 7.21
C THR A 225 -0.86 16.16 5.81
N THR A 226 -0.13 15.62 4.83
CA THR A 226 -0.60 15.54 3.44
C THR A 226 -1.88 14.72 3.36
N LEU A 227 -1.92 13.52 3.96
CA LEU A 227 -3.09 12.65 3.96
C LEU A 227 -4.31 13.29 4.62
N ARG A 228 -4.12 14.01 5.74
CA ARG A 228 -5.21 14.72 6.43
C ARG A 228 -5.80 15.85 5.60
N ASN A 229 -5.02 16.47 4.72
CA ASN A 229 -5.44 17.60 3.90
C ASN A 229 -6.14 17.18 2.59
N ILE A 230 -6.03 15.91 2.16
CA ILE A 230 -6.64 15.42 0.91
C ILE A 230 -8.15 15.66 0.83
N PRO A 231 -8.98 15.37 1.87
CA PRO A 231 -10.41 15.63 1.79
C PRO A 231 -10.76 17.10 1.53
N ALA A 232 -10.06 18.03 2.21
CA ALA A 232 -10.25 19.46 2.01
C ALA A 232 -9.83 19.87 0.59
N PHE A 233 -8.70 19.35 0.12
CA PHE A 233 -8.19 19.62 -1.21
C PHE A 233 -9.19 19.23 -2.32
N PHE A 234 -9.80 18.04 -2.23
CA PHE A 234 -10.78 17.59 -3.21
C PHE A 234 -12.08 18.39 -3.17
N GLN A 235 -12.52 18.85 -2.00
CA GLN A 235 -13.68 19.75 -1.90
C GLN A 235 -13.39 21.09 -2.58
N THR A 236 -12.19 21.65 -2.38
CA THR A 236 -11.79 22.92 -3.01
C THR A 236 -11.66 22.80 -4.53
N GLN A 237 -11.06 21.72 -5.05
CA GLN A 237 -10.95 21.50 -6.49
C GLN A 237 -12.30 21.21 -7.16
N ALA A 238 -13.18 20.43 -6.52
CA ALA A 238 -14.52 20.16 -7.04
C ALA A 238 -15.39 21.42 -7.10
N ALA A 239 -15.15 22.41 -6.22
CA ALA A 239 -15.86 23.68 -6.19
C ALA A 239 -15.34 24.72 -7.21
N ASN A 240 -14.20 24.47 -7.87
CA ASN A 240 -13.58 25.44 -8.78
C ASN A 240 -14.27 25.42 -10.16
N SER A 241 -15.28 26.27 -10.33
CA SER A 241 -16.14 26.40 -11.51
C SER A 241 -15.42 26.83 -12.81
N SER A 242 -14.19 27.31 -12.70
CA SER A 242 -13.37 27.75 -13.85
C SER A 242 -13.01 26.59 -14.80
N ILE A 243 -12.86 25.36 -14.30
CA ILE A 243 -12.57 24.16 -15.11
C ILE A 243 -13.80 23.71 -15.91
N ARG A 244 -15.01 23.86 -15.33
CA ARG A 244 -16.30 23.54 -15.96
C ARG A 244 -16.55 24.36 -17.23
N ASN A 245 -16.08 25.61 -17.25
CA ASN A 245 -16.28 26.52 -18.39
C ASN A 245 -15.40 26.18 -19.60
N VAL A 246 -14.28 25.47 -19.41
CA VAL A 246 -13.35 25.09 -20.49
C VAL A 246 -13.65 23.70 -21.06
N TYR A 247 -14.13 22.77 -20.21
CA TYR A 247 -14.32 21.37 -20.58
C TYR A 247 -15.79 20.94 -20.72
N GLY A 248 -16.74 21.86 -20.57
CA GLY A 248 -18.18 21.60 -20.69
C GLY A 248 -18.82 21.07 -19.40
N ALA A 249 -20.15 21.20 -19.34
CA ALA A 249 -20.98 20.90 -18.17
C ALA A 249 -20.94 19.43 -17.73
N ASP A 250 -20.45 18.52 -18.59
CA ASP A 250 -20.35 17.08 -18.33
C ASP A 250 -19.09 16.66 -17.55
N SER A 251 -18.14 17.58 -17.30
CA SER A 251 -17.00 17.35 -16.40
C SER A 251 -17.45 17.37 -14.93
N LYS A 252 -18.07 16.28 -14.48
CA LYS A 252 -18.74 16.23 -13.17
C LYS A 252 -17.80 16.45 -11.97
N ARG A 253 -16.48 16.20 -12.08
CA ARG A 253 -15.50 16.43 -11.00
C ARG A 253 -14.12 16.80 -11.56
N GLY A 254 -13.61 18.00 -11.25
CA GLY A 254 -12.38 18.58 -11.79
C GLY A 254 -11.06 18.13 -11.14
N VAL A 255 -11.02 16.93 -10.56
CA VAL A 255 -9.83 16.42 -9.85
C VAL A 255 -9.02 15.49 -10.75
N SER A 256 -7.70 15.59 -10.71
CA SER A 256 -6.82 14.72 -11.52
C SER A 256 -6.90 13.25 -11.05
N LYS A 257 -7.15 12.33 -11.98
CA LYS A 257 -7.15 10.88 -11.71
C LYS A 257 -5.81 10.38 -11.16
N ILE A 258 -4.69 10.95 -11.61
CA ILE A 258 -3.35 10.62 -11.08
C ILE A 258 -3.26 10.93 -9.59
N LEU A 259 -3.79 12.08 -9.18
CA LEU A 259 -3.78 12.53 -7.80
C LEU A 259 -4.61 11.61 -6.90
N VAL A 260 -5.83 11.25 -7.34
CA VAL A 260 -6.73 10.33 -6.61
C VAL A 260 -6.06 8.95 -6.47
N ALA A 261 -5.47 8.43 -7.55
CA ALA A 261 -4.81 7.14 -7.55
C ALA A 261 -3.57 7.09 -6.64
N ALA A 262 -2.70 8.10 -6.75
CA ALA A 262 -1.52 8.23 -5.88
C ALA A 262 -1.90 8.42 -4.41
N SER A 263 -2.99 9.16 -4.14
CA SER A 263 -3.54 9.31 -2.80
C SER A 263 -3.99 7.99 -2.20
N LEU A 264 -4.66 7.15 -3.00
CA LEU A 264 -5.14 5.83 -2.57
C LEU A 264 -3.97 4.91 -2.22
N ASP A 265 -2.97 4.86 -3.09
CA ASP A 265 -1.75 4.05 -2.88
C ASP A 265 -0.96 4.53 -1.66
N LEU A 266 -0.79 5.85 -1.50
CA LEU A 266 -0.14 6.44 -0.34
C LEU A 266 -0.89 6.11 0.96
N ALA A 267 -2.21 6.29 0.99
CA ALA A 267 -3.02 5.96 2.17
C ALA A 267 -2.95 4.48 2.52
N THR A 268 -2.92 3.61 1.50
CA THR A 268 -2.81 2.15 1.69
C THR A 268 -1.44 1.77 2.26
N ASN A 269 -0.34 2.26 1.69
CA ASN A 269 1.02 1.96 2.15
C ASN A 269 1.31 2.57 3.53
N PHE A 270 0.85 3.80 3.78
CA PHE A 270 1.02 4.46 5.08
C PHE A 270 0.27 3.74 6.20
N GLY A 271 -0.88 3.14 5.90
CA GLY A 271 -1.70 2.39 6.86
C GLY A 271 -1.16 0.99 7.19
N THR A 272 -0.40 0.36 6.28
CA THR A 272 0.08 -1.03 6.43
C THR A 272 1.50 -1.13 6.96
N GLU A 273 2.36 -0.15 6.67
CA GLU A 273 3.76 -0.19 7.06
C GLU A 273 3.96 0.25 8.52
N THR A 274 3.94 -0.75 9.40
CA THR A 274 4.45 -0.62 10.76
C THR A 274 5.93 -0.26 10.71
N VAL A 275 6.25 1.01 10.99
CA VAL A 275 7.64 1.42 11.23
C VAL A 275 8.14 0.60 12.42
N ARG A 276 9.09 -0.32 12.17
CA ARG A 276 9.81 -1.04 13.22
C ARG A 276 10.46 0.00 14.13
N VAL A 277 9.85 0.22 15.29
CA VAL A 277 10.32 1.13 16.33
C VAL A 277 11.69 0.62 16.80
N SER A 278 12.70 1.46 16.70
CA SER A 278 14.07 1.11 17.12
C SER A 278 14.19 1.06 18.65
N LYS A 279 15.24 0.38 19.16
CA LYS A 279 15.47 0.21 20.60
C LYS A 279 15.69 1.56 21.33
N GLU A 280 16.18 2.58 20.63
CA GLU A 280 16.30 3.94 21.16
C GLU A 280 14.94 4.66 21.29
N GLU A 281 13.97 4.42 20.42
CA GLU A 281 12.62 5.00 20.49
C GLU A 281 11.76 4.40 21.62
N LEU A 282 12.01 3.13 21.99
CA LEU A 282 11.49 2.53 23.23
C LEU A 282 11.98 3.26 24.50
N GLY A 283 13.12 3.96 24.40
CA GLY A 283 13.70 4.84 25.41
C GLY A 283 12.87 6.09 25.73
N GLY A 284 11.96 6.51 24.83
CA GLY A 284 11.12 7.70 24.98
C GLY A 284 9.63 7.44 25.22
N LEU A 285 9.18 6.17 25.26
CA LEU A 285 7.77 5.84 25.40
C LEU A 285 7.23 6.04 26.84
N PRO A 286 5.94 6.41 27.00
CA PRO A 286 5.27 6.46 28.30
C PRO A 286 5.41 5.13 29.06
N LEU A 287 5.50 5.20 30.39
CA LEU A 287 5.66 4.04 31.27
C LEU A 287 4.69 2.89 30.94
N LEU A 288 3.45 3.21 30.55
CA LEU A 288 2.39 2.27 30.15
C LEU A 288 2.78 1.33 29.00
N THR A 289 3.52 1.81 28.01
CA THR A 289 3.93 0.99 26.85
C THR A 289 5.07 0.04 27.23
N ARG A 290 5.94 0.45 28.17
CA ARG A 290 6.93 -0.44 28.80
C ARG A 290 6.26 -1.46 29.71
N ILE A 291 5.23 -1.03 30.43
CA ILE A 291 4.40 -1.92 31.25
C ILE A 291 3.70 -2.94 30.36
N GLY A 292 3.22 -2.61 29.16
CA GLY A 292 2.64 -3.58 28.24
C GLY A 292 3.60 -4.72 27.84
N GLY A 293 4.88 -4.41 27.62
CA GLY A 293 5.93 -5.41 27.40
C GLY A 293 6.21 -6.26 28.64
N ILE A 294 6.26 -5.63 29.83
CA ILE A 294 6.43 -6.31 31.12
C ILE A 294 5.23 -7.21 31.44
N VAL A 295 4.01 -6.74 31.21
CA VAL A 295 2.76 -7.49 31.40
C VAL A 295 2.71 -8.68 30.45
N SER A 296 3.10 -8.50 29.18
CA SER A 296 3.19 -9.61 28.21
C SER A 296 4.24 -10.64 28.65
N PHE A 297 5.38 -10.18 29.19
CA PHE A 297 6.43 -11.05 29.74
C PHE A 297 5.99 -11.78 31.02
N LEU A 298 5.23 -11.11 31.91
CA LEU A 298 4.67 -11.70 33.12
C LEU A 298 3.56 -12.71 32.80
N ILE A 299 2.72 -12.44 31.81
CA ILE A 299 1.69 -13.38 31.32
C ILE A 299 2.38 -14.62 30.74
N LEU A 300 3.37 -14.44 29.86
CA LEU A 300 4.20 -15.54 29.35
C LEU A 300 4.86 -16.34 30.48
N GLY A 301 5.46 -15.66 31.45
CA GLY A 301 6.11 -16.29 32.59
C GLY A 301 5.13 -17.08 33.45
N PHE A 302 3.94 -16.52 33.70
CA PHE A 302 2.88 -17.18 34.46
C PHE A 302 2.31 -18.38 33.70
N ASP A 303 2.04 -18.26 32.41
CA ASP A 303 1.52 -19.36 31.57
C ASP A 303 2.53 -20.51 31.46
N THR A 304 3.82 -20.17 31.31
CA THR A 304 4.90 -21.17 31.29
C THR A 304 5.06 -21.86 32.64
N TRP A 305 4.99 -21.10 33.73
CA TRP A 305 5.04 -21.64 35.09
C TRP A 305 3.82 -22.52 35.41
N LEU A 306 2.62 -22.09 35.03
CA LEU A 306 1.38 -22.83 35.22
C LEU A 306 1.38 -24.13 34.41
N GLY A 307 1.84 -24.09 33.15
CA GLY A 307 2.00 -25.29 32.32
C GLY A 307 3.01 -26.28 32.92
N TRP A 308 4.14 -25.79 33.44
CA TRP A 308 5.13 -26.61 34.14
C TRP A 308 4.56 -27.22 35.44
N TYR A 309 3.82 -26.43 36.23
CA TYR A 309 3.19 -26.89 37.46
C TYR A 309 2.11 -27.96 37.21
N LEU A 310 1.27 -27.77 36.21
CA LEU A 310 0.25 -28.74 35.79
C LEU A 310 0.85 -30.01 35.19
N TRP A 311 1.99 -29.90 34.51
CA TRP A 311 2.78 -31.05 34.06
C TRP A 311 3.30 -31.86 35.25
N GLN A 312 3.87 -31.19 36.27
CA GLN A 312 4.36 -31.84 37.49
C GLN A 312 3.24 -32.58 38.23
N ILE A 313 2.07 -31.95 38.39
CA ILE A 313 0.91 -32.58 39.03
C ILE A 313 0.41 -33.79 38.23
N GLY A 314 0.30 -33.66 36.90
CA GLY A 314 -0.11 -34.76 36.04
C GLY A 314 0.88 -35.93 36.06
N TRP A 315 2.18 -35.63 36.12
CA TRP A 315 3.25 -36.62 36.23
C TRP A 315 3.24 -37.34 37.58
N LEU A 316 3.07 -36.60 38.68
CA LEU A 316 2.93 -37.17 40.03
C LEU A 316 1.68 -38.06 40.15
N GLY A 317 0.55 -37.63 39.57
CA GLY A 317 -0.67 -38.45 39.50
C GLY A 317 -0.51 -39.72 38.66
N ALA A 318 0.25 -39.65 37.56
CA ALA A 318 0.55 -40.81 36.72
C ALA A 318 1.50 -41.83 37.39
N ILE A 319 2.38 -41.38 38.28
CA ILE A 319 3.28 -42.26 39.05
C ILE A 319 2.51 -43.07 40.09
N GLN A 320 1.43 -42.52 40.66
CA GLN A 320 0.61 -43.19 41.69
C GLN A 320 -0.49 -44.11 41.11
N ALA A 321 -0.70 -44.14 39.79
CA ALA A 321 -1.73 -44.96 39.16
C ALA A 321 -1.19 -46.32 38.69
N ASP A 322 -1.82 -47.42 39.14
CA ASP A 322 -1.38 -48.80 38.89
C ASP A 322 -1.74 -49.36 37.51
N ALA A 323 -2.68 -48.74 36.77
CA ALA A 323 -3.12 -49.20 35.46
C ALA A 323 -2.61 -48.32 34.30
N VAL A 324 -2.17 -48.93 33.20
CA VAL A 324 -1.63 -48.25 32.01
C VAL A 324 -2.64 -47.25 31.41
N SER A 325 -3.95 -47.58 31.39
CA SER A 325 -5.01 -46.67 30.94
C SER A 325 -5.18 -45.45 31.86
N ALA A 326 -4.91 -45.59 33.16
CA ALA A 326 -4.98 -44.52 34.14
C ALA A 326 -3.76 -43.58 34.09
N ARG A 327 -2.65 -43.96 33.42
CA ARG A 327 -1.48 -43.09 33.21
C ARG A 327 -1.58 -42.23 31.96
N VAL A 328 -2.20 -42.76 30.89
CA VAL A 328 -2.32 -42.06 29.61
C VAL A 328 -3.28 -40.86 29.71
N ILE A 329 -4.40 -41.02 30.41
CA ILE A 329 -5.45 -40.01 30.51
C ILE A 329 -4.98 -38.70 31.19
N PRO A 330 -4.30 -38.72 32.36
CA PRO A 330 -3.77 -37.51 33.00
C PRO A 330 -2.69 -36.81 32.16
N SER A 331 -1.82 -37.59 31.50
CA SER A 331 -0.76 -37.02 30.66
C SER A 331 -1.32 -36.32 29.41
N LEU A 332 -2.39 -36.86 28.81
CA LEU A 332 -3.08 -36.23 27.69
C LEU A 332 -3.81 -34.96 28.11
N ARG A 333 -4.42 -34.94 29.31
CA ARG A 333 -5.07 -33.74 29.89
C ARG A 333 -4.06 -32.61 30.07
N SER A 334 -2.91 -32.89 30.70
CA SER A 334 -1.87 -31.88 30.91
C SER A 334 -1.31 -31.38 29.58
N ALA A 335 -1.13 -32.25 28.58
CA ALA A 335 -0.66 -31.85 27.25
C ALA A 335 -1.66 -30.94 26.52
N ILE A 336 -2.95 -31.26 26.53
CA ILE A 336 -4.01 -30.44 25.92
C ILE A 336 -4.10 -29.07 26.62
N LEU A 337 -4.04 -29.04 27.97
CA LEU A 337 -4.05 -27.78 28.71
C LEU A 337 -2.84 -26.91 28.38
N CYS A 338 -1.64 -27.50 28.27
CA CYS A 338 -0.43 -26.77 27.87
C CYS A 338 -0.55 -26.19 26.45
N ILE A 339 -1.13 -26.92 25.49
CA ILE A 339 -1.33 -26.43 24.12
C ILE A 339 -2.33 -25.26 24.09
N ILE A 340 -3.42 -25.36 24.86
CA ILE A 340 -4.42 -24.29 24.97
C ILE A 340 -3.79 -23.05 25.60
N LEU A 341 -3.07 -23.20 26.73
CA LEU A 341 -2.37 -22.10 27.39
C LEU A 341 -1.31 -21.45 26.50
N ALA A 342 -0.50 -22.24 25.79
CA ALA A 342 0.48 -21.73 24.84
C ALA A 342 -0.18 -20.96 23.68
N SER A 343 -1.29 -21.47 23.16
CA SER A 343 -2.04 -20.81 22.08
C SER A 343 -2.64 -19.48 22.56
N MET A 344 -3.17 -19.45 23.78
CA MET A 344 -3.69 -18.24 24.42
C MET A 344 -2.60 -17.21 24.71
N ALA A 345 -1.41 -17.65 25.15
CA ALA A 345 -0.26 -16.78 25.34
C ALA A 345 0.17 -16.13 24.01
N VAL A 346 0.30 -16.93 22.93
CA VAL A 346 0.67 -16.43 21.59
C VAL A 346 -0.33 -15.40 21.07
N ILE A 347 -1.64 -15.65 21.22
CA ILE A 347 -2.70 -14.72 20.83
C ILE A 347 -2.64 -13.43 21.67
N SER A 348 -2.38 -13.55 22.97
CA SER A 348 -2.29 -12.41 23.89
C SER A 348 -1.10 -11.50 23.55
N ILE A 349 0.07 -12.09 23.27
CA ILE A 349 1.28 -11.37 22.85
C ILE A 349 1.05 -10.71 21.49
N SER A 350 0.45 -11.40 20.52
CA SER A 350 0.20 -10.82 19.19
C SER A 350 -0.76 -9.63 19.27
N LEU A 351 -1.81 -9.73 20.08
CA LEU A 351 -2.79 -8.65 20.27
C LEU A 351 -2.18 -7.42 20.96
N PHE A 352 -1.31 -7.63 21.96
CA PHE A 352 -0.63 -6.54 22.66
C PHE A 352 0.45 -5.89 21.78
N TRP A 353 1.26 -6.68 21.08
CA TRP A 353 2.31 -6.18 20.20
C TRP A 353 1.73 -5.33 19.06
N ASP A 354 0.64 -5.77 18.43
CA ASP A 354 -0.03 -4.99 17.38
C ASP A 354 -0.64 -3.66 17.90
N SER A 355 -1.08 -3.63 19.16
CA SER A 355 -1.66 -2.42 19.78
C SER A 355 -0.62 -1.35 20.09
N VAL A 356 0.58 -1.76 20.50
CA VAL A 356 1.70 -0.87 20.82
C VAL A 356 2.31 -0.28 19.55
N VAL A 357 2.35 -1.05 18.46
CA VAL A 357 3.02 -0.65 17.21
C VAL A 357 2.13 0.26 16.35
N ARG A 358 0.80 0.14 16.39
CA ARG A 358 -0.11 0.95 15.54
C ARG A 358 -0.57 2.29 16.15
N GLY A 359 -0.34 2.53 17.44
CA GLY A 359 -0.90 3.67 18.17
C GLY A 359 0.04 4.84 18.45
N TYR A 360 1.01 5.18 17.60
CA TYR A 360 2.18 5.95 18.06
C TYR A 360 1.97 7.42 18.50
N ARG A 361 0.78 8.06 18.38
CA ARG A 361 0.65 9.49 18.75
C ARG A 361 -0.68 9.98 19.36
N ASN A 362 -1.56 9.12 19.84
CA ASN A 362 -2.71 9.61 20.62
C ASN A 362 -3.02 8.71 21.82
N ASN A 363 -2.56 9.11 23.01
CA ASN A 363 -2.74 8.36 24.26
C ASN A 363 -4.20 7.93 24.49
N LYS A 364 -5.18 8.77 24.08
CA LYS A 364 -6.59 8.44 24.23
C LYS A 364 -7.03 7.29 23.30
N ILE A 365 -6.55 7.29 22.06
CA ILE A 365 -6.85 6.23 21.08
C ILE A 365 -6.12 4.93 21.44
N ILE A 366 -4.89 5.01 21.97
CA ILE A 366 -4.17 3.85 22.51
C ILE A 366 -4.98 3.22 23.65
N ILE A 367 -5.40 4.04 24.63
CA ILE A 367 -6.17 3.56 25.79
C ILE A 367 -7.52 2.99 25.33
N ASP A 368 -8.23 3.64 24.41
CA ASP A 368 -9.54 3.15 23.93
C ASP A 368 -9.41 1.86 23.10
N ASN A 369 -8.41 1.75 22.22
CA ASN A 369 -8.18 0.54 21.43
C ASN A 369 -7.66 -0.61 22.30
N ALA A 370 -6.75 -0.33 23.24
CA ALA A 370 -6.30 -1.29 24.22
C ALA A 370 -7.48 -1.76 25.07
N THR A 371 -8.26 -0.85 25.65
CA THR A 371 -9.43 -1.20 26.48
C THR A 371 -10.46 -2.03 25.71
N ARG A 372 -10.78 -1.67 24.46
CA ARG A 372 -11.73 -2.40 23.63
C ARG A 372 -11.23 -3.81 23.29
N ARG A 373 -9.93 -3.94 22.97
CA ARG A 373 -9.32 -5.24 22.65
C ARG A 373 -9.12 -6.10 23.89
N THR A 374 -8.74 -5.53 25.03
CA THR A 374 -8.67 -6.23 26.33
C THR A 374 -10.05 -6.72 26.75
N LYS A 375 -11.12 -5.94 26.54
CA LYS A 375 -12.49 -6.40 26.77
C LYS A 375 -12.86 -7.57 25.86
N LYS A 376 -12.54 -7.48 24.57
CA LYS A 376 -12.80 -8.57 23.60
C LYS A 376 -12.01 -9.82 23.97
N TRP A 377 -10.73 -9.68 24.31
CA TRP A 377 -9.87 -10.76 24.76
C TRP A 377 -10.38 -11.40 26.05
N ALA A 378 -10.78 -10.60 27.05
CA ALA A 378 -11.36 -11.12 28.29
C ALA A 378 -12.65 -11.93 28.02
N ILE A 379 -13.47 -11.49 27.06
CA ILE A 379 -14.65 -12.24 26.62
C ILE A 379 -14.24 -13.54 25.91
N GLU A 380 -13.26 -13.51 25.02
CA GLU A 380 -12.77 -14.70 24.31
C GLU A 380 -12.12 -15.72 25.25
N VAL A 381 -11.35 -15.27 26.24
CA VAL A 381 -10.78 -16.10 27.31
C VAL A 381 -11.89 -16.73 28.16
N LEU A 382 -12.91 -15.95 28.51
CA LEU A 382 -14.02 -16.42 29.33
C LEU A 382 -14.88 -17.44 28.56
N ILE A 383 -15.17 -17.18 27.28
CA ILE A 383 -15.86 -18.13 26.38
C ILE A 383 -15.02 -19.38 26.16
N GLY A 384 -13.72 -19.23 25.87
CA GLY A 384 -12.79 -20.34 25.68
C GLY A 384 -12.68 -21.21 26.94
N GLY A 385 -12.57 -20.59 28.11
CA GLY A 385 -12.55 -21.28 29.41
C GLY A 385 -13.85 -22.03 29.69
N ILE A 386 -15.01 -21.43 29.38
CA ILE A 386 -16.32 -22.10 29.49
C ILE A 386 -16.41 -23.29 28.53
N LEU A 387 -16.01 -23.13 27.26
CA LEU A 387 -16.05 -24.19 26.26
C LEU A 387 -15.12 -25.36 26.64
N VAL A 388 -13.93 -25.07 27.13
CA VAL A 388 -12.98 -26.08 27.63
C VAL A 388 -13.57 -26.79 28.85
N SER A 389 -14.17 -26.07 29.80
CA SER A 389 -14.82 -26.66 30.97
C SER A 389 -16.00 -27.56 30.58
N ILE A 390 -16.81 -27.15 29.60
CA ILE A 390 -17.89 -27.96 29.05
C ILE A 390 -17.33 -29.20 28.35
N LEU A 391 -16.29 -29.06 27.52
CA LEU A 391 -15.64 -30.18 26.83
C LEU A 391 -15.05 -31.20 27.81
N LEU A 392 -14.41 -30.74 28.88
CA LEU A 392 -13.87 -31.61 29.93
C LEU A 392 -15.01 -32.39 30.63
N ASN A 393 -16.11 -31.72 30.95
CA ASN A 393 -17.28 -32.37 31.56
C ASN A 393 -18.01 -33.34 30.61
N VAL A 394 -18.12 -33.01 29.31
CA VAL A 394 -18.85 -33.82 28.32
C VAL A 394 -18.07 -35.08 27.91
N ILE A 395 -16.74 -35.02 27.87
CA ILE A 395 -15.92 -36.19 27.53
C ILE A 395 -15.84 -37.19 28.70
N GLY A 396 -16.42 -36.88 29.87
CA GLY A 396 -16.29 -37.73 31.05
C GLY A 396 -14.82 -37.88 31.49
N LEU A 397 -14.05 -36.79 31.33
CA LEU A 397 -12.67 -36.65 31.78
C LEU A 397 -12.63 -35.85 33.08
#